data_AF-D7BDX0-F1
#
_entry.id   AF-D7BDX0-F1
#
_cell.length_a   1.000
_cell.length_b   1.000
_cell.length_c   1.000
_cell.angle_alpha   90.00
_cell.angle_beta   90.00
_cell.angle_gamma   90.00
#
_symmetry.space_group_name_H-M   'P 1'
#
loop_
_entity.id
_entity.type
_entity.pdbx_description
1 polymer ?
#
loop_
_entity_poly.entity_id
_entity_poly.type
_entity_poly.pdbx_seq_one_letter_code
_entity_poly.pdbx_strand_id
1 'polypeptide(L)'
;MEQYSPLKILSLSALPAASDYAGALVRVGGSLYWSDGANWQQLAPAGGGGFSGVRLTAANFSVANDTWTLVSWATQVFDLGNYWASTQPTRLTIPSTGYYLIIASAEWDPDSGSRGIRLKINGATVYDLVIDDTGRAQPRRNNGSILLALTGSDYLEVELYHNSGDPTENVIQAEVGAVRMG
;
A
#
# COMPACT_ATOMS: atom_id res chain seq x y z
N MET A 1 -47.58 -6.40 -30.79
CA MET A 1 -46.16 -6.64 -30.51
C MET A 1 -45.56 -5.26 -30.28
N GLU A 2 -45.34 -4.87 -29.02
CA GLU A 2 -44.74 -3.55 -28.71
C GLU A 2 -43.31 -3.51 -29.24
N GLN A 3 -43.04 -2.57 -30.14
CA GLN A 3 -41.74 -2.38 -30.73
C GLN A 3 -40.93 -1.45 -29.81
N TYR A 4 -40.14 -2.02 -28.91
CA TYR A 4 -39.24 -1.23 -28.07
C TYR A 4 -38.13 -0.63 -28.94
N SER A 5 -38.06 0.69 -28.98
CA SER A 5 -36.96 1.38 -29.65
C SER A 5 -35.67 1.18 -28.85
N PRO A 6 -34.51 0.95 -29.50
CA PRO A 6 -33.26 0.78 -28.79
C PRO A 6 -32.87 2.08 -28.09
N LEU A 7 -32.39 1.95 -26.85
CA LEU A 7 -31.80 3.06 -26.10
C LEU A 7 -30.60 3.62 -26.90
N LYS A 8 -30.62 4.93 -27.18
CA LYS A 8 -29.54 5.62 -27.90
C LYS A 8 -28.70 6.42 -26.92
N ILE A 9 -27.39 6.16 -26.87
CA ILE A 9 -26.43 6.96 -26.11
C ILE A 9 -25.79 7.96 -27.08
N LEU A 10 -25.94 9.25 -26.80
CA LEU A 10 -25.36 10.33 -27.60
C LEU A 10 -23.92 10.62 -27.13
N SER A 11 -22.99 10.73 -28.07
CA SER A 11 -21.63 11.23 -27.78
C SER A 11 -21.60 12.74 -28.01
N LEU A 12 -21.21 13.51 -27.00
CA LEU A 12 -21.14 14.97 -27.05
C LEU A 12 -19.69 15.43 -26.85
N SER A 13 -19.36 16.62 -27.40
CA SER A 13 -18.04 17.23 -27.24
C SER A 13 -17.86 17.92 -25.89
N ALA A 14 -18.95 18.30 -25.22
CA ALA A 14 -19.00 18.87 -23.88
C ALA A 14 -20.35 18.56 -23.21
N LEU A 15 -20.42 18.71 -21.88
CA LEU A 15 -21.68 18.58 -21.15
C LEU A 15 -22.54 19.84 -21.34
N PRO A 16 -23.79 19.72 -21.83
CA PRO A 16 -24.72 20.85 -21.91
C PRO A 16 -25.30 21.17 -20.53
N ALA A 17 -26.20 22.15 -20.41
CA ALA A 17 -26.89 22.41 -19.15
C ALA A 17 -27.71 21.17 -18.72
N ALA A 18 -27.51 20.69 -17.49
CA ALA A 18 -28.14 19.46 -16.99
C ALA A 18 -29.68 19.55 -16.95
N SER A 19 -30.21 20.76 -16.72
CA SER A 19 -31.65 21.07 -16.69
C SER A 19 -32.39 20.67 -17.94
N ASP A 20 -31.72 20.72 -19.09
CA ASP A 20 -32.35 20.47 -20.38
C ASP A 20 -32.43 18.97 -20.71
N TYR A 21 -31.78 18.12 -19.90
CA TYR A 21 -31.53 16.71 -20.18
C TYR A 21 -31.81 15.80 -18.98
N ALA A 22 -32.72 16.16 -18.09
CA ALA A 22 -33.09 15.34 -16.93
C ALA A 22 -33.40 13.88 -17.34
N GLY A 23 -32.70 12.92 -16.75
CA GLY A 23 -32.85 11.49 -17.04
C GLY A 23 -32.03 10.98 -18.25
N ALA A 24 -31.30 11.83 -18.95
CA ALA A 24 -30.50 11.43 -20.10
C ALA A 24 -29.18 10.75 -19.69
N LEU A 25 -28.72 9.78 -20.50
CA LEU A 25 -27.36 9.26 -20.47
C LEU A 25 -26.58 9.75 -21.70
N VAL A 26 -25.40 10.33 -21.46
CA VAL A 26 -24.53 10.88 -22.52
C VAL A 26 -23.09 10.43 -22.33
N ARG A 27 -22.34 10.33 -23.43
CA ARG A 27 -20.91 10.07 -23.40
C ARG A 27 -20.13 11.33 -23.75
N VAL A 28 -19.20 11.76 -22.91
CA VAL A 28 -18.33 12.92 -23.15
C VAL A 28 -16.89 12.54 -22.82
N GLY A 29 -15.96 12.80 -23.74
CA GLY A 29 -14.53 12.53 -23.51
C GLY A 29 -14.23 11.06 -23.14
N GLY A 30 -15.03 10.11 -23.63
CA GLY A 30 -14.88 8.68 -23.32
C GLY A 30 -15.61 8.20 -22.07
N SER A 31 -16.08 9.10 -21.20
CA SER A 31 -16.82 8.80 -19.97
C SER A 31 -18.33 8.87 -20.18
N LEU A 32 -19.10 8.12 -19.40
CA LEU A 32 -20.57 8.14 -19.40
C LEU A 32 -21.06 9.05 -18.27
N TYR A 33 -22.12 9.82 -18.51
CA TYR A 33 -22.75 10.72 -17.55
C TYR A 33 -24.26 10.52 -17.56
N TRP A 34 -24.91 10.75 -16.41
CA TRP A 34 -26.35 10.82 -16.25
C TRP A 34 -26.74 12.19 -15.67
N SER A 35 -27.84 12.78 -16.12
CA SER A 35 -28.35 14.04 -15.57
C SER A 35 -29.50 13.80 -14.60
N ASP A 36 -29.43 14.39 -13.41
CA ASP A 36 -30.53 14.44 -12.43
C ASP A 36 -31.49 15.63 -12.66
N GLY A 37 -31.26 16.43 -13.71
CA GLY A 37 -32.01 17.65 -14.00
C GLY A 37 -31.48 18.91 -13.30
N ALA A 38 -30.48 18.77 -12.42
CA ALA A 38 -29.76 19.89 -11.81
C ALA A 38 -28.26 19.82 -12.11
N ASN A 39 -27.68 18.61 -12.15
CA ASN A 39 -26.26 18.34 -12.31
C ASN A 39 -26.03 17.12 -13.22
N TRP A 40 -24.84 17.08 -13.82
CA TRP A 40 -24.32 15.86 -14.45
C TRP A 40 -23.55 15.03 -13.43
N GLN A 41 -23.96 13.78 -13.28
CA GLN A 41 -23.27 12.77 -12.51
C GLN A 41 -22.44 11.91 -13.46
N GLN A 42 -21.12 11.88 -13.30
CA GLN A 42 -20.30 10.93 -14.05
C GLN A 42 -20.61 9.52 -13.56
N LEU A 43 -21.07 8.66 -14.46
CA LEU A 43 -21.17 7.24 -14.20
C LEU A 43 -19.76 6.67 -14.34
N ALA A 44 -19.06 6.56 -13.22
CA ALA A 44 -17.86 5.75 -13.17
C ALA A 44 -18.24 4.32 -13.65
N PRO A 45 -17.36 3.60 -14.37
CA PRO A 45 -17.52 2.15 -14.45
C PRO A 45 -17.69 1.64 -13.02
N ALA A 46 -18.64 0.73 -12.79
CA ALA A 46 -18.88 0.16 -11.47
C ALA A 46 -17.62 -0.58 -11.01
N GLY A 47 -16.72 0.15 -10.37
CA GLY A 47 -15.50 -0.32 -9.77
C GLY A 47 -15.53 0.22 -8.35
N GLY A 48 -15.70 -0.67 -7.38
CA GLY A 48 -15.42 -0.36 -5.99
C GLY A 48 -14.07 0.37 -5.89
N GLY A 49 -13.96 1.33 -4.97
CA GLY A 49 -12.84 2.27 -4.88
C GLY A 49 -11.52 1.66 -5.32
N GLY A 50 -10.88 2.27 -6.32
CA GLY A 50 -9.68 1.72 -6.95
C GLY A 50 -8.68 1.26 -5.90
N PHE A 51 -8.10 0.08 -6.10
CA PHE A 51 -7.08 -0.47 -5.22
C PHE A 51 -6.01 0.59 -4.93
N SER A 52 -5.73 0.81 -3.65
CA SER A 52 -4.66 1.70 -3.22
C SER A 52 -3.72 0.99 -2.27
N GLY A 53 -2.43 1.03 -2.59
CA GLY A 53 -1.40 0.42 -1.76
C GLY A 53 -0.03 0.46 -2.42
N VAL A 54 0.96 0.00 -1.68
CA VAL A 54 2.36 -0.05 -2.10
C VAL A 54 2.98 -1.37 -1.65
N ARG A 55 3.96 -1.86 -2.43
CA ARG A 55 4.88 -2.92 -1.99
C ARG A 55 6.30 -2.54 -2.39
N LEU A 56 7.17 -2.52 -1.39
CA LEU A 56 8.59 -2.21 -1.54
C LEU A 56 9.45 -3.39 -1.11
N THR A 57 10.65 -3.47 -1.68
CA THR A 57 11.66 -4.45 -1.28
C THR A 57 13.05 -3.81 -1.12
N ALA A 58 13.83 -4.41 -0.25
CA ALA A 58 15.27 -4.20 -0.10
C ALA A 58 15.94 -5.58 -0.05
N ALA A 59 17.17 -5.69 -0.52
CA ALA A 59 17.89 -6.97 -0.57
C ALA A 59 19.37 -6.76 -0.31
N ASN A 60 20.03 -7.79 0.20
CA ASN A 60 21.48 -7.85 0.42
C ASN A 60 22.01 -6.68 1.24
N PHE A 61 21.56 -6.57 2.49
CA PHE A 61 22.07 -5.58 3.45
C PHE A 61 22.27 -6.22 4.82
N SER A 62 23.11 -5.61 5.64
CA SER A 62 23.38 -6.09 6.99
C SER A 62 22.63 -5.30 8.05
N VAL A 63 22.23 -6.02 9.11
CA VAL A 63 21.72 -5.46 10.37
C VAL A 63 22.83 -5.62 11.41
N ALA A 64 22.96 -4.67 12.33
CA ALA A 64 23.95 -4.76 13.42
C ALA A 64 23.39 -5.51 14.63
N ASN A 65 24.26 -6.26 15.31
CA ASN A 65 23.88 -7.05 16.48
C ASN A 65 23.30 -6.20 17.59
N ASP A 66 22.26 -6.73 18.26
CA ASP A 66 21.56 -6.11 19.39
C ASP A 66 21.08 -4.68 19.11
N THR A 67 20.86 -4.34 17.84
CA THR A 67 20.50 -2.99 17.39
C THR A 67 19.38 -3.02 16.37
N TRP A 68 18.34 -2.20 16.61
CA TRP A 68 17.27 -1.98 15.64
C TRP A 68 17.78 -1.13 14.48
N THR A 69 17.78 -1.69 13.28
CA THR A 69 18.29 -1.06 12.06
C THR A 69 17.12 -0.71 11.13
N LEU A 70 17.03 0.57 10.75
CA LEU A 70 16.01 1.07 9.83
C LEU A 70 16.22 0.50 8.42
N VAL A 71 15.16 0.00 7.80
CA VAL A 71 15.24 -0.51 6.42
C VAL A 71 15.19 0.64 5.43
N SER A 72 16.20 0.72 4.55
CA SER A 72 16.19 1.63 3.39
C SER A 72 15.67 0.87 2.17
N TRP A 73 14.47 1.20 1.71
CA TRP A 73 13.85 0.56 0.55
C TRP A 73 14.53 1.00 -0.74
N ALA A 74 14.76 0.05 -1.65
CA ALA A 74 15.47 0.28 -2.90
C ALA A 74 14.60 0.04 -4.13
N THR A 75 13.66 -0.91 -4.05
CA THR A 75 12.86 -1.35 -5.18
C THR A 75 11.38 -1.19 -4.88
N GLN A 76 10.66 -0.49 -5.75
CA GLN A 76 9.21 -0.40 -5.75
C GLN A 76 8.64 -1.48 -6.68
N VAL A 77 7.91 -2.46 -6.11
CA VAL A 77 7.21 -3.48 -6.91
C VAL A 77 5.94 -2.90 -7.51
N PHE A 78 5.18 -2.16 -6.70
CA PHE A 78 4.10 -1.28 -7.13
C PHE A 78 3.89 -0.16 -6.11
N ASP A 79 3.36 0.97 -6.57
CA ASP A 79 2.86 2.06 -5.73
C ASP A 79 1.64 2.68 -6.42
N LEU A 80 0.46 2.36 -5.92
CA LEU A 80 -0.84 2.83 -6.40
C LEU A 80 -1.43 3.74 -5.33
N GLY A 81 -0.88 4.95 -5.23
CA GLY A 81 -1.30 5.97 -4.26
C GLY A 81 -0.21 6.94 -3.84
N ASN A 82 1.01 6.79 -4.37
CA ASN A 82 2.18 7.62 -4.09
C ASN A 82 2.59 7.56 -2.61
N TYR A 83 2.67 6.34 -2.08
CA TYR A 83 3.06 6.08 -0.70
C TYR A 83 4.56 6.25 -0.47
N TRP A 84 5.40 6.08 -1.49
CA TRP A 84 6.85 6.06 -1.33
C TRP A 84 7.55 6.97 -2.32
N ALA A 85 8.69 7.52 -1.89
CA ALA A 85 9.59 8.30 -2.73
C ALA A 85 11.04 7.92 -2.44
N SER A 86 11.84 7.75 -3.49
CA SER A 86 13.25 7.39 -3.37
C SER A 86 14.12 8.43 -2.64
N THR A 87 13.66 9.67 -2.52
CA THR A 87 14.30 10.73 -1.73
C THR A 87 14.14 10.55 -0.22
N GLN A 88 13.19 9.72 0.21
CA GLN A 88 12.97 9.33 1.61
C GLN A 88 12.85 7.80 1.69
N PRO A 89 13.93 7.07 1.39
CA PRO A 89 13.86 5.65 1.08
C PRO A 89 13.40 4.78 2.26
N THR A 90 13.41 5.31 3.48
CA THR A 90 13.06 4.58 4.70
C THR A 90 11.60 4.73 5.13
N ARG A 91 10.82 5.56 4.43
CA ARG A 91 9.46 5.97 4.84
C ARG A 91 8.40 5.64 3.80
N LEU A 92 7.26 5.14 4.27
CA LEU A 92 6.02 5.09 3.50
C LEU A 92 5.07 6.14 4.07
N THR A 93 4.67 7.12 3.28
CA THR A 93 3.75 8.19 3.69
C THR A 93 2.32 7.84 3.30
N ILE A 94 1.38 7.97 4.23
CA ILE A 94 -0.02 7.67 4.01
C ILE A 94 -0.70 8.81 3.25
N PRO A 95 -1.25 8.59 2.04
CA PRO A 95 -1.81 9.66 1.22
C PRO A 95 -3.20 10.12 1.68
N SER A 96 -3.92 9.29 2.43
CA SER A 96 -5.29 9.58 2.87
C SER A 96 -5.63 8.88 4.18
N THR A 97 -6.48 9.50 5.00
CA THR A 97 -6.98 8.87 6.22
C THR A 97 -7.81 7.62 5.92
N GLY A 98 -7.63 6.56 6.70
CA GLY A 98 -8.37 5.31 6.57
C GLY A 98 -7.79 4.15 7.37
N TYR A 99 -8.32 2.95 7.13
CA TYR A 99 -7.77 1.72 7.68
C TYR A 99 -6.79 1.09 6.69
N TYR A 100 -5.68 0.56 7.21
CA TYR A 100 -4.59 0.03 6.41
C TYR A 100 -4.12 -1.31 6.96
N LEU A 101 -4.02 -2.31 6.10
CA LEU A 101 -3.30 -3.54 6.40
C LEU A 101 -1.83 -3.33 6.06
N ILE A 102 -0.98 -3.41 7.08
CA ILE A 102 0.48 -3.36 6.93
C ILE A 102 1.03 -4.77 7.06
N ILE A 103 1.91 -5.14 6.15
CA ILE A 103 2.62 -6.43 6.14
C ILE A 103 4.10 -6.12 6.02
N ALA A 104 4.91 -6.66 6.92
CA ALA A 104 6.37 -6.55 6.85
C ALA A 104 6.99 -7.94 6.99
N SER A 105 8.04 -8.21 6.21
CA SER A 105 8.79 -9.46 6.32
C SER A 105 10.26 -9.26 6.03
N ALA A 106 11.11 -10.08 6.65
CA ALA A 106 12.52 -10.17 6.32
C ALA A 106 12.95 -11.64 6.22
N GLU A 107 13.86 -11.91 5.30
CA GLU A 107 14.50 -13.19 5.08
C GLU A 107 15.98 -13.06 5.42
N TRP A 108 16.44 -13.92 6.32
CA TRP A 108 17.75 -13.87 6.93
C TRP A 108 18.58 -15.07 6.50
N ASP A 109 19.91 -14.89 6.49
CA ASP A 109 20.82 -16.01 6.35
C ASP A 109 20.69 -17.00 7.54
N PRO A 110 21.11 -18.27 7.37
CA PRO A 110 21.03 -19.26 8.43
C PRO A 110 21.96 -18.93 9.60
N ASP A 111 21.40 -18.63 10.77
CA ASP A 111 22.15 -18.40 12.00
C ASP A 111 21.26 -18.62 13.26
N SER A 112 21.86 -18.62 14.45
CA SER A 112 21.20 -18.75 15.77
C SER A 112 20.78 -17.39 16.33
N GLY A 113 19.95 -17.35 17.39
CA GLY A 113 19.49 -16.10 18.01
C GLY A 113 18.11 -15.63 17.51
N SER A 114 17.71 -14.46 17.96
CA SER A 114 16.36 -13.90 17.81
C SER A 114 16.35 -12.89 16.68
N ARG A 115 15.26 -12.85 15.89
CA ARG A 115 15.05 -11.86 14.82
C ARG A 115 13.80 -11.05 15.10
N GLY A 116 13.90 -9.75 14.96
CA GLY A 116 12.82 -8.79 15.20
C GLY A 116 12.39 -8.07 13.93
N ILE A 117 11.08 -7.81 13.81
CA ILE A 117 10.52 -6.81 12.92
C ILE A 117 9.72 -5.83 13.79
N ARG A 118 10.01 -4.54 13.62
CA ARG A 118 9.30 -3.48 14.31
C ARG A 118 8.74 -2.50 13.29
N LEU A 119 7.47 -2.13 13.49
CA LEU A 119 6.79 -1.10 12.73
C LEU A 119 6.66 0.16 13.60
N LYS A 120 6.98 1.30 13.01
CA LYS A 120 6.86 2.61 13.62
C LYS A 120 5.91 3.49 12.84
N ILE A 121 5.13 4.31 13.54
CA ILE A 121 4.34 5.41 12.97
C ILE A 121 4.93 6.70 13.52
N ASN A 122 5.29 7.63 12.63
CA ASN A 122 5.81 8.95 13.02
C ASN A 122 6.98 8.86 14.03
N GLY A 123 7.84 7.85 13.87
CA GLY A 123 8.97 7.57 14.77
C GLY A 123 8.64 6.81 16.06
N ALA A 124 7.37 6.59 16.39
CA ALA A 124 6.95 5.83 17.57
C ALA A 124 6.66 4.36 17.23
N THR A 125 7.10 3.43 18.08
CA THR A 125 6.84 1.99 17.88
C THR A 125 5.37 1.67 18.13
N VAL A 126 4.74 0.98 17.18
CA VAL A 126 3.32 0.57 17.28
C VAL A 126 3.10 -0.93 17.20
N TYR A 127 4.07 -1.65 16.66
CA TYR A 127 4.05 -3.10 16.58
C TYR A 127 5.48 -3.62 16.60
N ASP A 128 5.71 -4.69 17.35
CA ASP A 128 6.99 -5.38 17.44
C ASP A 128 6.71 -6.88 17.46
N LEU A 129 7.40 -7.61 16.60
CA LEU A 129 7.40 -9.06 16.54
C LEU A 129 8.84 -9.54 16.63
N VAL A 130 9.16 -10.21 17.73
CA VAL A 130 10.43 -10.93 17.91
C VAL A 130 10.15 -12.42 17.85
N ILE A 131 10.95 -13.14 17.07
CA ILE A 131 10.93 -14.59 17.07
C ILE A 131 12.31 -15.12 17.39
N ASP A 132 12.39 -15.91 18.45
CA ASP A 132 13.60 -16.59 18.86
C ASP A 132 13.91 -17.76 17.92
N ASP A 133 15.19 -18.11 17.79
CA ASP A 133 15.64 -19.29 17.08
C ASP A 133 16.65 -20.10 17.88
N THR A 134 16.50 -21.41 17.78
CA THR A 134 17.48 -22.39 18.23
C THR A 134 18.21 -22.92 16.99
N GLY A 135 19.24 -22.20 16.55
CA GLY A 135 20.21 -22.56 15.50
C GLY A 135 19.67 -23.34 14.30
N ARG A 136 19.49 -22.67 13.15
CA ARG A 136 19.01 -23.30 11.90
C ARG A 136 20.04 -23.26 10.78
N ALA A 137 20.03 -24.32 9.96
CA ALA A 137 20.89 -24.47 8.79
C ALA A 137 20.25 -23.97 7.48
N GLN A 138 19.05 -23.38 7.53
CA GLN A 138 18.31 -22.89 6.35
C GLN A 138 17.91 -21.42 6.54
N PRO A 139 17.82 -20.63 5.44
CA PRO A 139 17.33 -19.26 5.50
C PRO A 139 15.93 -19.20 6.11
N ARG A 140 15.64 -18.11 6.81
CA ARG A 140 14.40 -17.95 7.55
C ARG A 140 13.72 -16.66 7.20
N ARG A 141 12.40 -16.74 6.98
CA ARG A 141 11.54 -15.56 6.83
C ARG A 141 10.76 -15.32 8.13
N ASN A 142 10.89 -14.11 8.70
CA ASN A 142 9.96 -13.61 9.71
C ASN A 142 8.96 -12.66 9.04
N ASN A 143 7.69 -12.74 9.46
CA ASN A 143 6.61 -11.94 8.89
C ASN A 143 5.68 -11.43 10.00
N GLY A 144 5.29 -10.16 9.92
CA GLY A 144 4.29 -9.55 10.78
C GLY A 144 3.24 -8.83 9.96
N SER A 145 2.01 -8.79 10.47
CA SER A 145 0.96 -7.96 9.90
C SER A 145 0.12 -7.30 10.98
N ILE A 146 -0.37 -6.10 10.69
CA ILE A 146 -1.22 -5.34 11.59
C ILE A 146 -2.21 -4.49 10.80
N LEU A 147 -3.44 -4.39 11.29
CA LEU A 147 -4.45 -3.46 10.79
C LEU A 147 -4.39 -2.18 11.64
N LEU A 148 -4.21 -1.03 10.99
CA LEU A 148 -4.07 0.26 11.65
C LEU A 148 -5.06 1.28 11.09
N ALA A 149 -5.57 2.15 11.96
CA ALA A 149 -6.20 3.39 11.55
C ALA A 149 -5.10 4.46 11.40
N LEU A 150 -4.91 4.98 10.19
CA LEU A 150 -3.87 5.95 9.87
C LEU A 150 -4.49 7.24 9.34
N THR A 151 -3.83 8.36 9.62
CA THR A 151 -4.18 9.68 9.12
C THR A 151 -3.36 10.00 7.88
N GLY A 152 -3.90 10.81 6.97
CA GLY A 152 -3.09 11.38 5.89
C GLY A 152 -1.84 12.07 6.44
N SER A 153 -0.71 11.88 5.77
CA SER A 153 0.64 12.33 6.16
C SER A 153 1.32 11.56 7.29
N ASP A 154 0.67 10.59 7.95
CA ASP A 154 1.41 9.64 8.79
C ASP A 154 2.49 8.94 7.95
N TYR A 155 3.66 8.71 8.54
CA TYR A 155 4.67 7.90 7.89
C TYR A 155 4.96 6.62 8.68
N LEU A 156 5.17 5.54 7.94
CA LEU A 156 5.55 4.24 8.44
C LEU A 156 7.03 4.00 8.21
N GLU A 157 7.69 3.42 9.20
CA GLU A 157 9.08 2.96 9.13
C GLU A 157 9.15 1.51 9.63
N VAL A 158 10.05 0.72 9.03
CA VAL A 158 10.32 -0.66 9.47
C VAL A 158 11.76 -0.74 9.98
N GLU A 159 11.93 -1.35 11.14
CA GLU A 159 13.23 -1.70 11.69
C GLU A 159 13.36 -3.22 11.80
N LEU A 160 14.58 -3.71 11.57
CA LEU A 160 14.95 -5.11 11.75
C LEU A 160 15.97 -5.23 12.89
N TYR A 161 15.97 -6.38 13.55
CA TYR A 161 16.84 -6.67 14.68
C TYR A 161 17.33 -8.11 14.61
N HIS A 162 18.56 -8.34 15.07
CA HIS A 162 19.04 -9.68 15.42
C HIS A 162 19.94 -9.64 16.68
N ASN A 163 20.08 -10.78 17.34
CA ASN A 163 21.06 -10.98 18.41
C ASN A 163 21.79 -12.33 18.33
N SER A 164 22.21 -12.69 17.13
CA SER A 164 22.87 -13.96 16.88
C SER A 164 24.25 -14.10 17.54
N GLY A 165 24.84 -12.98 17.96
CA GLY A 165 26.21 -12.92 18.48
C GLY A 165 27.25 -12.59 17.41
N ASP A 166 26.89 -12.70 16.12
CA ASP A 166 27.70 -12.17 15.04
C ASP A 166 27.55 -10.64 14.98
N PRO A 167 28.63 -9.85 14.77
CA PRO A 167 28.55 -8.38 14.79
C PRO A 167 27.53 -7.80 13.81
N THR A 168 27.30 -8.50 12.70
CA THR A 168 26.30 -8.17 11.70
C THR A 168 25.72 -9.44 11.10
N GLU A 169 24.42 -9.44 10.84
CA GLU A 169 23.74 -10.51 10.11
C GLU A 169 23.18 -10.00 8.79
N ASN A 170 23.29 -10.81 7.74
CA ASN A 170 22.82 -10.45 6.42
C ASN A 170 21.32 -10.76 6.25
N VAL A 171 20.61 -9.78 5.68
CA VAL A 171 19.23 -9.89 5.24
C VAL A 171 19.25 -10.12 3.74
N ILE A 172 18.84 -11.32 3.33
CA ILE A 172 18.68 -11.71 1.93
C ILE A 172 17.65 -10.81 1.26
N GLN A 173 16.49 -10.63 1.92
CA GLN A 173 15.40 -9.81 1.40
C GLN A 173 14.53 -9.27 2.52
N ALA A 174 14.20 -7.98 2.47
CA ALA A 174 13.14 -7.37 3.26
C ALA A 174 12.03 -6.86 2.36
N GLU A 175 10.80 -6.93 2.84
CA GLU A 175 9.61 -6.45 2.14
C GLU A 175 8.67 -5.70 3.09
N VAL A 176 8.00 -4.68 2.57
CA VAL A 176 6.86 -4.05 3.24
C VAL A 176 5.75 -3.80 2.25
N GLY A 177 4.52 -4.03 2.67
CA GLY A 177 3.31 -3.69 1.97
C GLY A 177 2.36 -2.89 2.84
N ALA A 178 1.73 -1.86 2.27
CA ALA A 178 0.63 -1.15 2.89
C ALA A 178 -0.55 -1.15 1.91
N VAL A 179 -1.71 -1.64 2.36
CA VAL A 179 -2.93 -1.73 1.54
C VAL A 179 -4.04 -0.97 2.25
N ARG A 180 -4.67 -0.02 1.55
CA ARG A 180 -5.84 0.68 2.06
C ARG A 180 -7.05 -0.24 2.03
N MET A 181 -7.74 -0.33 3.15
CA MET A 181 -9.02 -1.03 3.27
C MET A 181 -10.14 -0.06 2.87
N GLY A 182 -11.11 -0.57 2.10
CA GLY A 182 -12.20 0.20 1.49
C GLY A 182 -13.13 0.88 2.48
#